data_AF-A0A368GP69-F1
#
_entry.id   AF-A0A368GP69-F1
#
_cell.length_a   1.000
_cell.length_b   1.000
_cell.length_c   1.000
_cell.angle_alpha   90.00
_cell.angle_beta   90.00
_cell.angle_gamma   90.00
#
_symmetry.space_group_name_H-M   'P 1'
#
loop_
_entity.id
_entity.type
_entity.pdbx_description
1 polymer ?
#
loop_
_entity_poly.entity_id
_entity_poly.type
_entity_poly.pdbx_seq_one_letter_code
_entity_poly.pdbx_strand_id
1 'polypeptide(L)'
;MAKLAMKDHIDEADEHCFYMTQHVATLPYRAPELLYVMPEHSTAVDMWAVGCIFAEMILRRELFPGRSVSGQIKIILTMLGAPSQKILDEIRCERTRRLIENFGDHAQRPWPEIMYCREREVTNRTTFVLGH
;
A
#
# COMPACT_ATOMS: atom_id res chain seq x y z
N MET A 1 1.89 -0.61 -38.87
CA MET A 1 2.19 0.80 -38.51
C MET A 1 1.13 1.46 -37.60
N ALA A 2 -0.03 0.83 -37.29
CA ALA A 2 -1.06 1.44 -36.44
C ALA A 2 -0.99 1.10 -34.92
N LYS A 3 -0.03 0.28 -34.48
CA LYS A 3 0.10 -0.12 -33.06
C LYS A 3 0.98 0.80 -32.20
N LEU A 4 1.67 1.77 -32.80
CA LEU A 4 2.55 2.70 -32.07
C LEU A 4 1.81 3.99 -31.63
N ALA A 5 0.90 4.53 -32.44
CA ALA A 5 0.22 5.80 -32.12
C ALA A 5 -0.83 5.71 -31.00
N MET A 6 -1.27 4.50 -30.63
CA MET A 6 -2.17 4.30 -29.48
C MET A 6 -1.41 4.20 -28.15
N LYS A 7 -0.08 4.01 -28.17
CA LYS A 7 0.73 3.88 -26.97
C LYS A 7 1.01 5.23 -26.33
N ASP A 8 1.32 6.23 -27.16
CA ASP A 8 1.66 7.58 -26.68
C ASP A 8 0.45 8.33 -26.08
N HIS A 9 -0.76 8.10 -26.61
CA HIS A 9 -1.98 8.73 -26.05
C HIS A 9 -2.48 8.07 -24.75
N ILE A 10 -2.08 6.83 -24.48
CA ILE A 10 -2.41 6.14 -23.21
C ILE A 10 -1.44 6.61 -22.11
N ASP A 11 -0.20 6.94 -22.45
CA ASP A 11 0.82 7.38 -21.48
C ASP A 11 0.50 8.75 -20.85
N GLU A 12 0.02 9.75 -21.61
CA GLU A 12 -0.39 11.06 -21.05
C GLU A 12 -1.66 10.97 -20.18
N ALA A 13 -2.61 10.10 -20.55
CA ALA A 13 -3.83 9.90 -19.79
C ALA A 13 -3.59 9.11 -18.50
N ASP A 14 -2.69 8.10 -18.54
CA ASP A 14 -2.23 7.39 -17.35
C ASP A 14 -1.45 8.33 -16.43
N GLU A 15 -0.58 9.19 -16.97
CA GLU A 15 0.17 10.18 -16.17
C GLU A 15 -0.76 11.23 -15.56
N HIS A 16 -1.78 11.71 -16.29
CA HIS A 16 -2.77 12.65 -15.78
C HIS A 16 -3.71 12.01 -14.75
N CYS A 17 -4.17 10.77 -14.95
CA CYS A 17 -4.97 10.03 -13.97
C CYS A 17 -4.16 9.72 -12.70
N PHE A 18 -2.89 9.31 -12.88
CA PHE A 18 -1.91 9.12 -11.81
C PHE A 18 -1.68 10.43 -11.05
N TYR A 19 -1.57 11.58 -11.72
CA TYR A 19 -1.42 12.89 -11.07
C TYR A 19 -2.68 13.32 -10.31
N MET A 20 -3.87 13.11 -10.89
CA MET A 20 -5.16 13.51 -10.33
C MET A 20 -5.55 12.69 -9.09
N THR A 21 -5.26 11.38 -9.07
CA THR A 21 -5.55 10.50 -7.93
C THR A 21 -4.49 10.59 -6.82
N GLN A 22 -3.27 11.04 -7.13
CA GLN A 22 -2.16 11.07 -6.17
C GLN A 22 -2.12 12.26 -5.24
N HIS A 23 -2.83 13.35 -5.53
CA HIS A 23 -2.81 14.56 -4.70
C HIS A 23 -4.01 14.70 -3.77
N VAL A 24 -4.99 13.80 -3.83
CA VAL A 24 -6.18 13.83 -2.98
C VAL A 24 -6.04 12.75 -1.90
N ALA A 25 -6.00 13.15 -0.62
CA ALA A 25 -5.86 12.30 0.59
C ALA A 25 -4.45 11.98 1.11
N THR A 26 -4.38 11.71 2.43
CA THR A 26 -3.18 11.35 3.19
C THR A 26 -2.72 9.93 2.82
N LEU A 27 -1.51 9.83 2.25
CA LEU A 27 -0.95 8.61 1.62
C LEU A 27 -1.04 7.28 2.43
N PRO A 28 -0.83 7.26 3.77
CA PRO A 28 -0.85 6.04 4.57
C PRO A 28 -2.18 5.27 4.59
N TYR A 29 -3.29 5.96 4.28
CA TYR A 29 -4.65 5.41 4.36
C TYR A 29 -5.25 5.06 2.99
N ARG A 30 -4.47 5.20 1.91
CA ARG A 30 -4.96 4.87 0.57
C ARG A 30 -5.04 3.37 0.35
N ALA A 31 -6.16 2.95 -0.21
CA ALA A 31 -6.41 1.58 -0.61
C ALA A 31 -5.49 1.15 -1.77
N PRO A 32 -5.08 -0.13 -1.84
CA PRO A 32 -4.20 -0.63 -2.88
C PRO A 32 -4.74 -0.40 -4.29
N GLU A 33 -6.05 -0.52 -4.52
CA GLU A 33 -6.69 -0.28 -5.81
C GLU A 33 -6.54 1.17 -6.31
N LEU A 34 -6.48 2.14 -5.40
CA LEU A 34 -6.17 3.54 -5.73
C LEU A 34 -4.69 3.71 -6.07
N LEU A 35 -3.81 3.02 -5.34
CA LEU A 35 -2.36 3.05 -5.59
C LEU A 35 -2.00 2.34 -6.90
N TYR A 36 -2.79 1.35 -7.32
CA TYR A 36 -2.65 0.60 -8.55
C TYR A 36 -3.30 1.27 -9.76
N VAL A 37 -4.04 2.37 -9.54
CA VAL A 37 -4.79 3.08 -10.60
C VAL A 37 -5.72 2.11 -11.34
N MET A 38 -6.42 1.28 -10.58
CA MET A 38 -7.41 0.36 -11.13
C MET A 38 -8.64 1.12 -11.66
N PRO A 39 -9.31 0.64 -12.72
CA PRO A 39 -10.43 1.36 -13.32
C PRO A 39 -11.71 1.32 -12.46
N GLU A 40 -11.87 0.32 -11.60
CA GLU A 40 -13.02 0.17 -10.72
C GLU A 40 -12.65 0.52 -9.28
N HIS A 41 -13.39 1.47 -8.71
CA HIS A 41 -13.30 1.85 -7.30
C HIS A 41 -14.69 1.68 -6.68
N SER A 42 -14.72 1.05 -5.50
CA SER A 42 -15.94 0.73 -4.76
C SER A 42 -15.92 1.42 -3.41
N THR A 43 -17.03 1.36 -2.67
CA THR A 43 -17.12 1.75 -1.25
C THR A 43 -16.15 0.96 -0.34
N ALA A 44 -15.56 -0.12 -0.86
CA ALA A 44 -14.48 -0.86 -0.19
C ALA A 44 -13.25 0.00 0.12
N VAL A 45 -12.99 1.05 -0.69
CA VAL A 45 -11.89 2.00 -0.47
C VAL A 45 -12.01 2.70 0.89
N ASP A 46 -13.23 3.09 1.27
CA ASP A 46 -13.48 3.75 2.55
C ASP A 46 -13.27 2.78 3.72
N MET A 47 -13.66 1.52 3.55
CA MET A 47 -13.47 0.47 4.56
C MET A 47 -11.98 0.16 4.79
N TRP A 48 -11.14 0.26 3.76
CA TRP A 48 -9.69 0.16 3.91
C TRP A 48 -9.14 1.27 4.80
N ALA A 49 -9.52 2.53 4.54
CA ALA A 49 -9.08 3.67 5.33
C ALA A 49 -9.52 3.53 6.80
N VAL A 50 -10.78 3.12 7.04
CA VAL A 50 -11.30 2.82 8.39
C VAL A 50 -10.47 1.73 9.07
N GLY A 51 -10.10 0.66 8.36
CA GLY A 51 -9.25 -0.40 8.89
C GLY A 51 -7.86 0.11 9.31
N CYS A 52 -7.25 0.98 8.49
CA CYS A 52 -5.97 1.60 8.80
C CYS A 52 -6.05 2.51 10.04
N ILE A 53 -7.11 3.33 10.15
CA ILE A 53 -7.35 4.20 11.31
C ILE A 53 -7.58 3.36 12.57
N PHE A 54 -8.38 2.29 12.47
CA PHE A 54 -8.65 1.39 13.58
C PHE A 54 -7.37 0.72 14.10
N ALA A 55 -6.54 0.23 13.18
CA ALA A 55 -5.24 -0.33 13.52
C ALA A 55 -4.32 0.71 14.16
N GLU A 56 -4.30 1.94 13.65
CA GLU A 56 -3.50 3.03 14.21
C GLU A 56 -3.94 3.43 15.62
N MET A 57 -5.24 3.39 15.92
CA MET A 57 -5.73 3.63 17.28
C MET A 57 -5.18 2.59 18.27
N ILE A 58 -5.01 1.34 17.84
CA ILE A 58 -4.44 0.24 18.64
C ILE A 58 -2.92 0.37 18.74
N LEU A 59 -2.25 0.62 17.61
CA LEU A 59 -0.80 0.65 17.48
C LEU A 59 -0.15 1.95 17.97
N ARG A 60 -0.94 3.04 18.08
CA ARG A 60 -0.47 4.42 18.29
C ARG A 60 0.54 4.90 17.24
N ARG A 61 0.53 4.29 16.06
CA ARG A 61 1.32 4.65 14.87
C ARG A 61 0.59 4.21 13.61
N GLU A 62 0.91 4.86 12.49
CA GLU A 62 0.38 4.50 11.17
C GLU A 62 0.62 3.01 10.86
N LEU A 63 -0.42 2.32 10.36
CA LEU A 63 -0.31 0.91 9.97
C LEU A 63 0.62 0.72 8.76
N PHE A 64 0.53 1.63 7.79
CA PHE A 64 1.32 1.60 6.55
C PHE A 64 2.02 2.96 6.32
N PRO A 65 3.19 3.21 6.92
CA PRO A 65 3.85 4.52 6.92
C PRO A 65 4.66 4.80 5.63
N GLY A 66 4.01 4.82 4.46
CA GLY A 66 4.69 5.14 3.20
C GLY A 66 4.91 6.64 3.01
N ARG A 67 6.10 6.98 2.52
CA ARG A 67 6.51 8.37 2.20
C ARG A 67 6.39 8.72 0.71
N SER A 68 6.17 7.72 -0.13
CA SER A 68 5.95 7.84 -1.57
C SER A 68 4.99 6.76 -2.03
N VAL A 69 4.33 6.93 -3.18
CA VAL A 69 3.38 5.93 -3.71
C VAL A 69 4.04 4.56 -3.88
N SER A 70 5.24 4.53 -4.47
CA SER A 70 6.03 3.31 -4.62
C SER A 70 6.42 2.70 -3.27
N GLY A 71 6.76 3.53 -2.28
CA GLY A 71 7.05 3.08 -0.91
C GLY A 71 5.82 2.50 -0.22
N GLN A 72 4.67 3.16 -0.35
CA GLN A 72 3.38 2.73 0.20
C GLN A 72 2.99 1.35 -0.36
N ILE A 73 3.09 1.18 -1.69
CA ILE A 73 2.83 -0.10 -2.35
C ILE A 73 3.75 -1.19 -1.78
N LYS A 74 5.06 -0.95 -1.71
CA LYS A 74 6.01 -1.93 -1.17
C LYS A 74 5.70 -2.32 0.28
N ILE A 75 5.32 -1.36 1.12
CA ILE A 75 4.94 -1.61 2.52
C ILE A 75 3.70 -2.52 2.57
N ILE A 76 2.66 -2.21 1.78
CA ILE A 76 1.44 -3.02 1.71
C ILE A 76 1.76 -4.44 1.25
N LEU A 77 2.55 -4.59 0.18
CA LEU A 77 2.97 -5.91 -0.34
C LEU A 77 3.80 -6.69 0.68
N THR A 78 4.65 -6.03 1.47
CA THR A 78 5.45 -6.68 2.53
C THR A 78 4.56 -7.26 3.64
N MET A 79 3.41 -6.66 3.90
CA MET A 79 2.51 -7.10 4.97
C MET A 79 1.43 -8.06 4.46
N LEU A 80 0.81 -7.75 3.32
CA LEU A 80 -0.33 -8.48 2.78
C LEU A 80 0.05 -9.51 1.70
N GLY A 81 1.28 -9.48 1.21
CA GLY A 81 1.75 -10.34 0.14
C GLY A 81 1.49 -9.80 -1.26
N ALA A 82 1.92 -10.56 -2.26
CA ALA A 82 1.71 -10.22 -3.68
C ALA A 82 0.22 -10.36 -4.05
N PRO A 83 -0.35 -9.42 -4.84
CA PRO A 83 -1.72 -9.53 -5.31
C PRO A 83 -1.85 -10.69 -6.30
N SER A 84 -3.07 -11.22 -6.41
CA SER A 84 -3.37 -12.30 -7.37
C SER A 84 -3.11 -11.87 -8.82
N GLN A 85 -2.83 -12.83 -9.71
CA GLN A 85 -2.62 -12.57 -11.14
C GLN A 85 -3.78 -11.80 -11.78
N LYS A 86 -5.03 -12.07 -11.37
CA LYS A 86 -6.20 -11.35 -11.86
C LYS A 86 -6.10 -9.84 -11.58
N ILE A 87 -5.66 -9.46 -10.38
CA ILE A 87 -5.48 -8.04 -10.02
C ILE A 87 -4.34 -7.44 -10.86
N LEU A 88 -3.23 -8.16 -11.04
CA LEU A 88 -2.11 -7.70 -11.87
C LEU A 88 -2.50 -7.44 -13.33
N ASP A 89 -3.41 -8.26 -13.88
CA ASP A 89 -3.93 -8.10 -15.24
C ASP A 89 -4.81 -6.85 -15.37
N GLU A 90 -5.49 -6.43 -14.30
CA GLU A 90 -6.36 -5.24 -14.27
C GLU A 90 -5.60 -3.92 -14.13
N ILE A 91 -4.34 -3.93 -13.69
CA ILE A 91 -3.50 -2.73 -13.53
C ILE A 91 -3.18 -2.13 -14.90
N ARG A 92 -3.69 -0.93 -15.21
CA ARG A 92 -3.39 -0.29 -16.51
C ARG A 92 -2.01 0.35 -16.55
N CYS A 93 -1.58 0.90 -15.41
CA CYS A 93 -0.29 1.57 -15.28
C CYS A 93 0.87 0.56 -15.29
N GLU A 94 1.58 0.50 -16.41
CA GLU A 94 2.71 -0.40 -16.63
C GLU A 94 3.84 -0.20 -15.61
N ARG A 95 4.08 1.05 -15.18
CA ARG A 95 5.08 1.37 -14.15
C ARG A 95 4.74 0.71 -12.82
N THR A 96 3.46 0.74 -12.43
CA THR A 96 2.99 0.13 -11.18
C THR A 96 3.00 -1.39 -11.28
N ARG A 97 2.54 -1.97 -12.39
CA ARG A 97 2.62 -3.41 -12.65
C ARG A 97 4.06 -3.92 -12.49
N ARG A 98 5.02 -3.32 -13.20
CA ARG A 98 6.43 -3.69 -13.10
C ARG A 98 7.00 -3.56 -11.70
N LEU A 99 6.56 -2.56 -10.94
CA LEU A 99 7.01 -2.39 -9.56
C LEU A 99 6.58 -3.58 -8.70
N ILE A 100 5.35 -4.07 -8.88
CA ILE A 100 4.81 -5.20 -8.11
C ILE A 100 5.48 -6.51 -8.58
N GLU A 101 5.61 -6.72 -9.90
CA GLU A 101 6.28 -7.91 -10.46
C GLU A 101 7.75 -8.01 -10.01
N ASN A 102 8.50 -6.89 -10.05
CA ASN A 102 9.89 -6.85 -9.58
C ASN A 102 10.02 -7.01 -8.06
N PHE A 103 8.96 -6.78 -7.30
CA PHE A 103 8.97 -6.96 -5.85
C PHE A 103 9.00 -8.46 -5.48
N GLY A 104 8.44 -9.32 -6.33
CA GLY A 104 8.45 -10.78 -6.19
C GLY A 104 7.32 -11.33 -5.31
N ASP A 105 7.33 -12.65 -5.12
CA ASP A 105 6.35 -13.34 -4.29
C ASP A 105 6.66 -13.15 -2.80
N HIS A 106 5.70 -12.54 -2.09
CA HIS A 106 5.73 -12.43 -0.63
C HIS A 106 4.48 -13.07 -0.06
N ALA A 107 4.66 -13.89 0.97
CA ALA A 107 3.54 -14.45 1.71
C ALA A 107 2.93 -13.38 2.63
N GLN A 108 1.60 -13.38 2.72
CA GLN A 108 0.89 -12.55 3.70
C GLN A 108 1.37 -12.86 5.12
N ARG A 109 1.74 -11.82 5.87
CA ARG A 109 2.03 -11.95 7.30
C ARG A 109 0.72 -12.12 8.07
N PRO A 110 0.67 -13.00 9.08
CA PRO A 110 -0.53 -13.16 9.89
C PRO A 110 -0.85 -11.86 10.63
N TRP A 111 -2.13 -11.47 10.69
CA TRP A 111 -2.57 -10.22 11.33
C TRP A 111 -2.11 -10.03 12.77
N PRO A 112 -2.05 -11.06 13.63
CA PRO A 112 -1.44 -10.92 14.95
C PRO A 112 0.02 -10.46 14.87
N GLU A 113 0.80 -10.93 13.90
CA GLU A 113 2.17 -10.48 13.74
C GLU A 113 2.23 -9.03 13.26
N ILE A 114 1.34 -8.60 12.36
CA ILE A 114 1.25 -7.22 11.88
C ILE A 114 0.86 -6.26 13.03
N MET A 115 -0.22 -6.60 13.76
CA MET A 115 -0.80 -5.77 14.82
C MET A 115 -0.02 -5.84 16.14
N TYR A 116 0.68 -6.95 16.41
CA TYR A 116 1.57 -7.09 17.57
C TYR A 116 3.04 -6.97 17.19
N CYS A 117 3.35 -6.46 15.99
CA CYS A 117 4.72 -6.14 15.60
C CYS A 117 5.22 -5.00 16.48
N ARG A 118 5.77 -5.32 17.66
CA ARG A 118 7.06 -4.74 17.92
C ARG A 118 7.20 -3.63 18.93
N GLU A 119 6.52 -3.58 20.07
CA GLU A 119 7.09 -2.83 21.20
C GLU A 119 8.31 -3.63 21.70
N ARG A 120 9.41 -3.65 20.92
CA ARG A 120 10.71 -4.21 21.31
C ARG A 120 11.66 -3.10 21.78
N GLU A 121 11.11 -2.01 22.31
CA GLU A 121 11.93 -0.89 22.81
C GLU A 121 11.34 -0.18 24.04
N VAL A 122 10.62 -0.90 24.91
CA VAL A 122 10.45 -0.50 26.32
C VAL A 122 10.65 -1.72 27.24
N THR A 123 11.68 -2.52 26.98
CA THR A 123 12.14 -3.55 27.93
C THR A 123 13.65 -3.51 28.07
N ASN A 124 14.18 -2.33 28.42
CA ASN A 124 15.52 -2.22 29.00
C ASN A 124 15.70 -1.08 30.01
N ARG A 125 14.61 -0.46 30.55
CA ARG A 125 14.72 0.50 31.66
C ARG A 125 13.59 0.50 32.71
N THR A 126 12.73 -0.53 32.77
CA THR A 126 11.69 -0.60 33.82
C THR A 126 11.86 -1.76 34.80
N THR A 127 12.99 -2.46 34.76
CA THR A 127 13.41 -3.40 35.82
C THR A 127 14.40 -2.76 36.82
N PHE A 128 14.57 -1.43 36.79
CA PHE A 128 15.47 -0.71 37.72
C PHE A 128 14.74 0.28 38.64
N VAL A 129 13.40 0.35 38.61
CA VAL A 129 12.64 1.31 39.42
C VAL A 129 11.63 0.63 40.36
N LEU A 130 11.41 -0.69 40.25
CA LEU A 130 10.51 -1.44 41.14
C LEU A 130 11.10 -2.78 41.60
N GLY A 131 12.40 -2.84 41.91
CA GLY A 131 13.01 -4.06 42.45
C GLY A 131 14.47 -3.90 42.84
N HIS A 132 14.68 -3.44 44.09
CA HIS A 132 15.92 -3.22 44.85
C HIS A 132 16.75 -1.97 44.53
#